data_AF-A0A2S8BSU8-F1
#
_entry.id   AF-A0A2S8BSU8-F1
#
_cell.length_a   1.000
_cell.length_b   1.000
_cell.length_c   1.000
_cell.angle_alpha   90.00
_cell.angle_beta   90.00
_cell.angle_gamma   90.00
#
_symmetry.space_group_name_H-M   'P 1'
#
loop_
_entity.id
_entity.type
_entity.pdbx_description
1 polymer ?
#
loop_
_entity_poly.entity_id
_entity_poly.type
_entity_poly.pdbx_seq_one_letter_code
_entity_poly.pdbx_strand_id
1 'polypeptide(L)'
;MHTVADAAAAGTDVVDAEMDLLRVHLDTARYQLLTQYPEADAALLLNCLLLAATEGLAAGDTVSANYHFSWFQVLNGLPPGD
;
A
#
# COMPACT_ATOMS: atom_id res chain seq x y z
N MET A 1 22.14 27.77 0.04
CA MET A 1 21.13 27.55 1.10
C MET A 1 19.71 27.49 0.53
N HIS A 2 19.29 28.45 -0.32
CA HIS A 2 17.94 28.44 -0.94
C HIS A 2 17.66 27.18 -1.79
N THR A 3 18.59 26.77 -2.64
CA THR A 3 18.43 25.61 -3.55
C THR A 3 18.25 24.26 -2.85
N VAL A 4 18.86 24.08 -1.67
CA VAL A 4 18.75 22.82 -0.91
C VAL A 4 17.42 22.75 -0.17
N ALA A 5 16.93 23.88 0.34
CA ALA A 5 15.61 23.98 0.96
C ALA A 5 14.50 23.77 -0.07
N ASP A 6 14.62 24.33 -1.27
CA ASP A 6 13.66 24.12 -2.36
C ASP A 6 13.65 22.67 -2.86
N ALA A 7 14.82 22.04 -2.99
CA ALA A 7 14.91 20.63 -3.37
C ALA A 7 14.31 19.69 -2.30
N ALA A 8 14.51 20.01 -1.01
CA ALA A 8 13.89 19.27 0.08
C ALA A 8 12.37 19.47 0.12
N ALA A 9 11.88 20.69 -0.11
CA ALA A 9 10.46 21.00 -0.20
C ALA A 9 9.80 20.30 -1.41
N ALA A 10 10.43 20.35 -2.59
CA ALA A 10 9.97 19.63 -3.77
C ALA A 10 9.98 18.11 -3.56
N GLY A 11 10.98 17.58 -2.86
CA GLY A 11 11.03 16.17 -2.48
C GLY A 11 9.90 15.77 -1.52
N THR A 12 9.49 16.68 -0.62
CA THR A 12 8.38 16.44 0.30
C THR A 12 7.04 16.47 -0.44
N ASP A 13 6.83 17.44 -1.33
CA ASP A 13 5.61 17.58 -2.15
C ASP A 13 5.39 16.38 -3.09
N VAL A 14 6.48 15.86 -3.69
CA VAL A 14 6.43 14.63 -4.50
C VAL A 14 6.07 13.42 -3.65
N VAL A 15 6.63 13.29 -2.43
CA VAL A 15 6.30 12.19 -1.52
C VAL A 15 4.83 12.23 -1.09
N ASP A 16 4.29 13.42 -0.82
CA ASP A 16 2.87 13.60 -0.48
C ASP A 16 1.96 13.20 -1.65
N ALA A 17 2.30 13.60 -2.88
CA ALA A 17 1.55 13.22 -4.08
C ALA A 17 1.58 11.70 -4.36
N GLU A 18 2.73 11.05 -4.17
CA GLU A 18 2.87 9.59 -4.31
C GLU A 18 2.05 8.85 -3.25
N MET A 19 2.02 9.37 -2.02
CA MET A 19 1.23 8.81 -0.93
C MET A 19 -0.27 8.94 -1.20
N ASP A 20 -0.73 10.07 -1.74
CA ASP A 20 -2.13 10.26 -2.14
C ASP A 20 -2.53 9.34 -3.29
N LEU A 21 -1.66 9.16 -4.29
CA LEU A 21 -1.89 8.22 -5.39
C LEU A 21 -2.01 6.79 -4.88
N LEU A 22 -1.14 6.39 -3.95
CA LEU A 22 -1.16 5.07 -3.30
C LEU A 22 -2.49 4.82 -2.57
N ARG A 23 -3.00 5.83 -1.84
CA ARG A 23 -4.30 5.76 -1.16
C ARG A 23 -5.45 5.60 -2.15
N VAL A 24 -5.46 6.36 -3.25
CA VAL A 24 -6.49 6.24 -4.29
C VAL A 24 -6.48 4.84 -4.91
N HIS A 25 -5.31 4.28 -5.19
CA HIS A 25 -5.20 2.92 -5.72
C HIS A 25 -5.69 1.86 -4.73
N LEU A 26 -5.35 2.00 -3.45
CA LEU A 26 -5.84 1.11 -2.41
C LEU A 26 -7.37 1.17 -2.28
N ASP A 27 -7.96 2.36 -2.22
CA ASP A 27 -9.41 2.53 -2.11
C ASP A 27 -10.15 1.96 -3.33
N THR A 28 -9.59 2.16 -4.53
CA THR A 28 -10.13 1.58 -5.76
C THR A 28 -10.09 0.04 -5.71
N ALA A 29 -8.98 -0.55 -5.30
CA ALA A 29 -8.85 -2.00 -5.19
C ALA A 29 -9.83 -2.58 -4.15
N ARG A 30 -9.97 -1.93 -2.98
CA ARG A 30 -10.93 -2.32 -1.94
C ARG A 30 -12.36 -2.27 -2.44
N TYR A 31 -12.74 -1.20 -3.15
CA TYR A 31 -14.07 -1.08 -3.72
C TYR A 31 -14.33 -2.19 -4.74
N GLN A 32 -13.39 -2.46 -5.64
CA GLN A 32 -13.51 -3.54 -6.62
C GLN A 32 -13.70 -4.91 -5.96
N LEU A 33 -12.94 -5.22 -4.90
CA LEU A 33 -13.13 -6.45 -4.13
C LEU A 33 -14.54 -6.58 -3.56
N LEU A 34 -15.06 -5.52 -2.95
CA LEU A 34 -16.42 -5.52 -2.38
C LEU A 34 -17.49 -5.69 -3.45
N THR A 35 -17.30 -5.12 -4.64
CA THR A 35 -18.25 -5.29 -5.75
C THR A 35 -18.27 -6.70 -6.33
N GLN A 36 -17.17 -7.45 -6.21
CA GLN A 36 -17.07 -8.82 -6.70
C GLN A 36 -17.45 -9.86 -5.66
N TYR A 37 -17.59 -9.48 -4.38
CA TYR A 37 -17.87 -10.41 -3.29
C TYR A 37 -19.20 -11.17 -3.52
N PRO A 38 -19.25 -12.49 -3.24
CA PRO A 38 -18.19 -13.33 -2.66
C PRO A 38 -17.11 -13.80 -3.64
N GLU A 39 -17.27 -13.54 -4.92
CA GLU A 39 -16.51 -14.13 -6.03
C GLU A 39 -15.30 -13.26 -6.41
N ALA A 40 -14.70 -12.60 -5.42
CA ALA A 40 -13.60 -11.69 -5.62
C ALA A 40 -12.36 -12.38 -6.21
N ASP A 41 -11.73 -11.75 -7.19
CA ASP A 41 -10.51 -12.25 -7.82
C ASP A 41 -9.34 -12.32 -6.82
N ALA A 42 -8.68 -13.47 -6.74
CA ALA A 42 -7.58 -13.70 -5.81
C ALA A 42 -6.36 -12.81 -6.09
N ALA A 43 -6.05 -12.52 -7.36
CA ALA A 43 -4.95 -11.63 -7.72
C ALA A 43 -5.28 -10.18 -7.35
N LEU A 44 -6.54 -9.75 -7.49
CA LEU A 44 -7.01 -8.45 -7.00
C LEU A 44 -6.86 -8.35 -5.47
N LEU A 45 -7.18 -9.41 -4.74
CA LEU A 45 -7.02 -9.46 -3.28
C LEU A 45 -5.55 -9.35 -2.87
N LEU A 46 -4.67 -10.13 -3.51
CA LEU A 46 -3.23 -10.07 -3.26
C LEU A 46 -2.65 -8.68 -3.56
N ASN A 47 -3.05 -8.06 -4.67
CA ASN A 47 -2.65 -6.70 -5.00
C ASN A 47 -3.12 -5.70 -3.93
N CYS A 48 -4.36 -5.83 -3.45
CA CYS A 48 -4.89 -4.97 -2.39
C CYS A 48 -4.09 -5.08 -1.09
N LEU A 49 -3.66 -6.30 -0.71
CA LEU A 49 -2.84 -6.51 0.48
C LEU A 49 -1.45 -5.88 0.34
N LEU A 50 -0.83 -5.97 -0.84
CA LEU A 50 0.46 -5.36 -1.09
C LEU A 50 0.40 -3.82 -1.08
N LEU A 51 -0.66 -3.24 -1.67
CA LEU A 51 -0.91 -1.79 -1.60
C LEU A 51 -1.13 -1.32 -0.16
N ALA A 52 -1.92 -2.05 0.63
CA ALA A 52 -2.14 -1.75 2.04
C ALA A 52 -0.86 -1.83 2.88
N ALA A 53 -0.01 -2.83 2.61
CA ALA A 53 1.28 -2.97 3.27
C ALA A 53 2.22 -1.79 2.94
N THR A 54 2.22 -1.36 1.68
CA THR A 54 3.03 -0.23 1.20
C THR A 54 2.54 1.09 1.79
N GLU A 55 1.22 1.30 1.90
CA GLU A 55 0.64 2.51 2.50
C GLU A 55 0.96 2.60 3.99
N GLY A 56 0.80 1.49 4.72
CA GLY A 56 1.19 1.42 6.13
C GLY A 56 2.67 1.74 6.35
N LEU A 57 3.56 1.23 5.48
CA LEU A 57 4.99 1.54 5.56
C LEU A 57 5.28 3.02 5.28
N ALA A 58 4.64 3.60 4.26
CA ALA A 58 4.78 5.02 3.91
C ALA A 58 4.23 5.95 5.01
N ALA A 59 3.13 5.56 5.66
CA ALA A 59 2.53 6.30 6.77
C ALA A 59 3.25 6.10 8.12
N GLY A 60 4.24 5.20 8.19
CA GLY A 60 4.93 4.84 9.42
C GLY A 60 4.16 3.90 10.36
N ASP A 61 3.03 3.35 9.91
CA ASP A 61 2.28 2.30 10.61
C ASP A 61 2.84 0.92 10.27
N THR A 62 3.94 0.58 10.94
CA THR A 62 4.64 -0.70 10.73
C THR A 62 3.83 -1.91 11.17
N VAL A 63 2.85 -1.74 12.06
CA VAL A 63 1.98 -2.83 12.51
C VAL A 63 1.00 -3.20 11.40
N SER A 64 0.32 -2.22 10.82
CA SER A 64 -0.57 -2.42 9.68
C SER A 64 0.18 -2.96 8.47
N ALA A 65 1.38 -2.40 8.20
CA ALA A 65 2.23 -2.85 7.10
C ALA A 65 2.57 -4.35 7.20
N ASN A 66 3.06 -4.78 8.36
CA ASN A 66 3.43 -6.17 8.60
C ASN A 66 2.22 -7.09 8.54
N TYR A 67 1.09 -6.70 9.13
CA TYR A 67 -0.14 -7.48 9.10
C TYR A 67 -0.60 -7.78 7.66
N HIS A 68 -0.69 -6.75 6.82
CA HIS A 68 -1.11 -6.91 5.43
C HIS A 68 -0.11 -7.73 4.60
N PHE A 69 1.19 -7.51 4.82
CA PHE A 69 2.22 -8.28 4.13
C PHE A 69 2.25 -9.75 4.54
N SER A 70 2.10 -10.07 5.83
CA SER A 70 2.01 -11.46 6.30
C SER A 70 0.83 -12.20 5.68
N TRP A 71 -0.33 -11.55 5.55
CA TRP A 71 -1.48 -12.14 4.85
C TRP A 71 -1.22 -12.33 3.35
N PHE A 72 -0.57 -11.37 2.70
CA PHE A 72 -0.14 -11.54 1.31
C PHE A 72 0.76 -12.77 1.16
N GLN A 73 1.75 -12.94 2.04
CA GLN A 73 2.66 -14.09 2.02
C GLN A 73 1.88 -15.41 2.14
N VAL A 74 1.03 -15.53 3.16
CA VAL A 74 0.23 -16.73 3.42
C VAL A 74 -0.66 -17.08 2.22
N LEU A 75 -1.35 -16.10 1.65
CA LEU A 75 -2.29 -16.32 0.54
C LEU A 75 -1.57 -16.54 -0.81
N ASN A 76 -0.37 -15.99 -0.97
CA ASN A 76 0.48 -16.20 -2.15
C ASN A 76 1.29 -17.53 -2.07
N GLY A 77 1.09 -18.32 -1.02
CA GLY A 77 1.81 -19.58 -0.82
C GLY A 77 3.27 -19.41 -0.40
N LEU A 78 3.67 -18.21 0.03
CA LEU A 78 4.96 -17.97 0.65
C LEU A 78 4.88 -18.41 2.12
N PRO A 79 5.87 -19.16 2.65
CA PRO A 79 5.90 -19.43 4.09
C PRO A 79 5.93 -18.10 4.87
N PRO A 80 5.16 -17.98 5.98
CA PRO A 80 5.29 -16.82 6.87
C PRO A 80 6.74 -16.76 7.36
N GLY A 81 7.36 -15.58 7.29
CA GLY A 81 8.77 -15.41 7.65
C GLY A 81 9.04 -15.90 9.08
N ASP A 82 10.12 -16.67 9.24
CA ASP A 82 10.68 -17.11 10.53
C ASP A 82 11.06 -15.92 11.44
#